data_AF-A0A4Q1BYJ0-F1
#
_entry.id   AF-A0A4Q1BYJ0-F1
#
_cell.length_a   1.000
_cell.length_b   1.000
_cell.length_c   1.000
_cell.angle_alpha   90.00
_cell.angle_beta   90.00
_cell.angle_gamma   90.00
#
_symmetry.space_group_name_H-M   'P 1'
#
loop_
_entity.id
_entity.type
_entity.pdbx_description
1 polymer ?
#
loop_
_entity_poly.entity_id
_entity_poly.type
_entity_poly.pdbx_seq_one_letter_code
_entity_poly.pdbx_strand_id
1 'polypeptide(L)'
;MSKNSLFLGICILCLTTSSLLAQSKAITSSKKPSLDSTQKAKDESANWKKESKAILSELGIQQIGAKSKTSPKKKKTEIKDEYEGVKTERRIGSYGSGNRATVEELNVVKYVEDEALSPYSLEIWWYDPAQSRVVNSPIKDSKNAQICHGPYRKFVHDNLVEEGHFYMGVKDGRWENYGPEFELENKQYYKKGFPAESIISYYDKEQKKIKEVIPKAYGKIVGQYLSFFPNGLLKEEGKLDDSVKVGRWREYHEKGSGGRLKKEWRYGKDKFDTFAPVLVQERDNQAKIIYQSTQKFD
;
A
#
# COMPACT_ATOMS: atom_id res chain seq x y z
N MET A 1 -17.75 51.09 45.54
CA MET A 1 -18.17 52.45 45.10
C MET A 1 -18.05 52.50 43.58
N SER A 2 -19.15 52.88 42.91
CA SER A 2 -19.31 53.31 41.49
C SER A 2 -18.81 52.33 40.41
N LYS A 3 -19.64 51.52 39.73
CA LYS A 3 -20.69 51.80 38.72
C LYS A 3 -20.29 52.87 37.68
N ASN A 4 -20.18 52.46 36.41
CA ASN A 4 -20.92 53.10 35.32
C ASN A 4 -21.08 52.21 34.07
N SER A 5 -22.34 52.01 33.74
CA SER A 5 -22.93 51.47 32.51
C SER A 5 -23.14 52.59 31.49
N LEU A 6 -23.08 52.31 30.19
CA LEU A 6 -23.92 53.01 29.22
C LEU A 6 -24.29 52.11 28.02
N PHE A 7 -25.56 52.25 27.69
CA PHE A 7 -26.41 51.52 26.75
C PHE A 7 -26.62 52.40 25.49
N LEU A 8 -27.36 51.85 24.51
CA LEU A 8 -27.98 52.45 23.30
C LEU A 8 -27.09 52.46 22.04
N GLY A 9 -27.58 52.10 20.85
CA GLY A 9 -28.96 51.87 20.45
C GLY A 9 -29.09 51.38 19.00
N ILE A 10 -30.26 50.79 18.76
CA ILE A 10 -30.81 50.22 17.53
C ILE A 10 -30.99 51.31 16.45
N CYS A 11 -30.72 50.98 15.17
CA CYS A 11 -31.56 51.47 14.07
C CYS A 11 -31.55 50.55 12.85
N ILE A 12 -32.77 50.20 12.46
CA ILE A 12 -33.22 49.43 11.31
C ILE A 12 -33.17 50.33 10.06
N LEU A 13 -32.74 49.80 8.92
CA LEU A 13 -33.18 50.27 7.61
C LEU A 13 -33.27 49.07 6.64
N CYS A 14 -34.52 48.70 6.37
CA CYS A 14 -34.91 47.88 5.23
C CYS A 14 -34.58 48.62 3.93
N LEU A 15 -34.14 47.89 2.90
CA LEU A 15 -34.51 48.17 1.50
C LEU A 15 -34.35 46.88 0.68
N THR A 16 -35.47 46.47 0.13
CA THR A 16 -35.72 45.36 -0.79
C THR A 16 -35.33 45.73 -2.22
N THR A 17 -34.76 44.79 -3.00
CA THR A 17 -35.14 44.52 -4.40
C THR A 17 -34.59 43.18 -4.88
N SER A 18 -35.51 42.22 -5.01
CA SER A 18 -35.74 41.29 -6.13
C SER A 18 -34.60 40.58 -6.88
N SER A 19 -34.75 39.25 -6.85
CA SER A 19 -34.68 38.26 -7.94
C SER A 19 -33.34 37.96 -8.63
N LEU A 20 -32.87 36.72 -8.46
CA LEU A 20 -33.06 35.67 -9.48
C LEU A 20 -32.84 34.29 -8.85
N LEU A 21 -33.95 33.60 -8.52
CA LEU A 21 -33.94 32.16 -8.27
C LEU A 21 -34.02 31.50 -9.65
N ALA A 22 -32.98 30.74 -10.04
CA ALA A 22 -33.03 29.90 -11.22
C ALA A 22 -34.06 28.79 -10.99
N GLN A 23 -35.27 28.97 -11.54
CA GLN A 23 -36.28 27.93 -11.63
C GLN A 23 -35.88 26.94 -12.73
N SER A 24 -35.63 25.69 -12.35
CA SER A 24 -35.61 24.57 -13.29
C SER A 24 -37.02 24.37 -13.84
N LYS A 25 -37.25 24.79 -15.09
CA LYS A 25 -38.44 24.41 -15.85
C LYS A 25 -38.37 22.92 -16.14
N ALA A 26 -39.10 22.13 -15.36
CA ALA A 26 -39.56 20.83 -15.80
C ALA A 26 -40.41 21.04 -17.07
N ILE A 27 -39.94 20.53 -18.21
CA ILE A 27 -40.75 20.41 -19.42
C ILE A 27 -41.66 19.20 -19.22
N THR A 28 -42.80 19.42 -18.57
CA THR A 28 -43.94 18.51 -18.65
C THR A 28 -44.64 18.79 -19.98
N SER A 29 -44.25 18.04 -21.02
CA SER A 29 -45.00 17.98 -22.27
C SER A 29 -46.32 17.24 -22.02
N SER A 30 -47.42 17.98 -21.95
CA SER A 30 -48.79 17.48 -21.81
C SER A 30 -49.51 17.35 -23.15
N LYS A 31 -48.89 16.65 -24.12
CA LYS A 31 -49.62 16.14 -25.30
C LYS A 31 -49.39 14.64 -25.43
N LYS A 32 -50.46 13.85 -25.23
CA LYS A 32 -50.47 12.46 -25.68
C LYS A 32 -50.15 12.44 -27.18
N PRO A 33 -49.17 11.64 -27.64
CA PRO A 33 -48.91 11.49 -29.07
C PRO A 33 -50.15 10.89 -29.74
N SER A 34 -50.47 11.38 -30.94
CA SER A 34 -51.56 10.83 -31.77
C SER A 34 -51.36 9.34 -32.04
N LEU A 35 -52.46 8.58 -32.14
CA LEU A 35 -52.43 7.13 -32.40
C LEU A 35 -51.58 6.78 -33.64
N ASP A 36 -51.62 7.65 -34.66
CA ASP A 36 -50.94 7.47 -35.94
C ASP A 36 -49.40 7.54 -35.85
N SER A 37 -48.85 8.45 -35.03
CA SER A 37 -47.40 8.51 -34.76
C SER A 37 -46.89 7.30 -33.97
N THR A 38 -47.77 6.65 -33.22
CA THR A 38 -47.45 5.46 -32.43
C THR A 38 -47.48 4.18 -33.29
N GLN A 39 -48.34 4.16 -34.30
CA GLN A 39 -48.38 3.10 -35.32
C GLN A 39 -47.12 3.15 -36.19
N LYS A 40 -46.77 4.33 -36.70
CA LYS A 40 -45.59 4.53 -37.55
C LYS A 40 -44.26 4.17 -36.86
N ALA A 41 -44.11 4.55 -35.59
CA ALA A 41 -42.96 4.17 -34.77
C ALA A 41 -42.91 2.65 -34.49
N LYS A 42 -44.06 1.97 -34.38
CA LYS A 42 -44.12 0.51 -34.23
C LYS A 42 -43.75 -0.21 -35.53
N ASP A 43 -44.17 0.31 -36.67
CA ASP A 43 -43.87 -0.26 -37.99
C ASP A 43 -42.39 -0.08 -38.36
N GLU A 44 -41.82 1.10 -38.08
CA GLU A 44 -40.37 1.34 -38.16
C GLU A 44 -39.61 0.43 -37.17
N SER A 45 -40.17 0.21 -35.97
CA SER A 45 -39.59 -0.72 -34.99
C SER A 45 -39.58 -2.19 -35.45
N ALA A 46 -40.60 -2.57 -36.22
CA ALA A 46 -40.73 -3.90 -36.77
C ALA A 46 -39.81 -4.09 -37.97
N ASN A 47 -39.58 -3.04 -38.76
CA ASN A 47 -38.69 -3.09 -39.91
C ASN A 47 -37.22 -3.23 -39.50
N TRP A 48 -36.73 -2.46 -38.52
CA TRP A 48 -35.34 -2.61 -38.05
C TRP A 48 -35.08 -4.00 -37.44
N LYS A 49 -36.09 -4.60 -36.77
CA LYS A 49 -35.97 -5.96 -36.22
C LYS A 49 -35.87 -7.03 -37.30
N LYS A 50 -36.52 -6.81 -38.45
CA LYS A 50 -36.44 -7.72 -39.60
C LYS A 50 -35.10 -7.58 -40.31
N GLU A 51 -34.65 -6.36 -40.56
CA GLU A 51 -33.35 -6.08 -41.18
C GLU A 51 -32.19 -6.56 -40.30
N SER A 52 -32.24 -6.30 -38.99
CA SER A 52 -31.24 -6.81 -38.04
C SER A 52 -31.19 -8.35 -38.01
N LYS A 53 -32.35 -9.04 -38.07
CA LYS A 53 -32.39 -10.50 -38.17
C LYS A 53 -31.84 -11.03 -39.48
N ALA A 54 -32.07 -10.33 -40.60
CA ALA A 54 -31.53 -10.70 -41.91
C ALA A 54 -29.99 -10.58 -41.92
N ILE A 55 -29.46 -9.47 -41.42
CA ILE A 55 -28.00 -9.21 -41.30
C ILE A 55 -27.33 -10.24 -40.39
N LEU A 56 -27.95 -10.59 -39.26
CA LEU A 56 -27.42 -11.60 -38.34
C LEU A 56 -27.42 -13.02 -38.95
N SER A 57 -28.37 -13.32 -39.83
CA SER A 57 -28.44 -14.61 -40.54
C SER A 57 -27.39 -14.72 -41.65
N GLU A 58 -27.10 -13.61 -42.34
CA GLU A 58 -26.08 -13.51 -43.39
C GLU A 58 -24.66 -13.63 -42.82
N LEU A 59 -24.46 -13.17 -41.58
CA LEU A 59 -23.21 -13.33 -40.81
C LEU A 59 -23.07 -14.71 -40.14
N GLY A 60 -23.97 -15.66 -40.41
CA GLY A 60 -23.90 -17.02 -39.86
C GLY A 60 -24.19 -17.13 -38.36
N ILE A 61 -24.71 -16.08 -37.72
CA ILE A 61 -25.05 -16.07 -36.30
C ILE A 61 -26.49 -16.58 -36.13
N GLN A 62 -26.67 -17.88 -36.30
CA GLN A 62 -27.92 -18.55 -35.94
C GLN A 62 -27.87 -18.94 -34.45
N GLN A 63 -28.86 -18.49 -33.68
CA GLN A 63 -29.10 -18.79 -32.25
C GLN A 63 -28.56 -17.78 -31.21
N ILE A 64 -28.96 -16.50 -31.31
CA ILE A 64 -29.01 -15.64 -30.11
C ILE A 64 -30.31 -15.96 -29.36
N GLY A 65 -30.25 -16.89 -28.40
CA GLY A 65 -31.42 -17.24 -27.58
C GLY A 65 -31.53 -18.70 -27.12
N ALA A 66 -30.56 -19.56 -27.42
CA ALA A 66 -30.50 -20.87 -26.79
C ALA A 66 -30.21 -20.67 -25.29
N LYS A 67 -31.21 -20.99 -24.45
CA LYS A 67 -31.12 -20.97 -22.99
C LYS A 67 -29.85 -21.72 -22.57
N SER A 68 -28.83 -20.94 -22.18
CA SER A 68 -27.69 -21.44 -21.41
C SER A 68 -28.27 -22.17 -20.21
N LYS A 69 -28.11 -23.49 -20.21
CA LYS A 69 -28.30 -24.33 -19.03
C LYS A 69 -27.49 -23.69 -17.91
N THR A 70 -28.21 -23.27 -16.87
CA THR A 70 -27.77 -22.84 -15.55
C THR A 70 -26.25 -22.70 -15.43
N SER A 71 -25.71 -21.55 -15.79
CA SER A 71 -24.41 -21.16 -15.29
C SER A 71 -24.49 -21.22 -13.76
N PRO A 72 -23.54 -21.84 -13.06
CA PRO A 72 -23.54 -21.80 -11.60
C PRO A 72 -23.57 -20.32 -11.24
N LYS A 73 -24.61 -19.89 -10.49
CA LYS A 73 -24.67 -18.55 -9.92
C LYS A 73 -23.29 -18.30 -9.34
N LYS A 74 -22.49 -17.39 -9.94
CA LYS A 74 -21.28 -16.91 -9.31
C LYS A 74 -21.73 -16.48 -7.92
N LYS A 75 -21.29 -17.22 -6.89
CA LYS A 75 -21.48 -16.78 -5.50
C LYS A 75 -21.09 -15.32 -5.51
N LYS A 76 -21.98 -14.42 -5.06
CA LYS A 76 -21.55 -13.05 -4.77
C LYS A 76 -20.30 -13.23 -3.93
N THR A 77 -19.14 -12.80 -4.44
CA THR A 77 -17.93 -12.82 -3.64
C THR A 77 -18.25 -11.93 -2.46
N GLU A 78 -18.47 -12.54 -1.30
CA GLU A 78 -18.65 -11.78 -0.08
C GLU A 78 -17.42 -10.88 0.03
N ILE A 79 -17.62 -9.58 0.22
CA ILE A 79 -16.52 -8.69 0.57
C ILE A 79 -16.09 -9.19 1.93
N LYS A 80 -15.02 -9.98 1.95
CA LYS A 80 -14.49 -10.52 3.18
C LYS A 80 -13.50 -9.50 3.71
N ASP A 81 -13.71 -9.09 4.96
CA ASP A 81 -12.76 -8.30 5.72
C ASP A 81 -11.58 -9.19 6.15
N GLU A 82 -10.99 -9.92 5.20
CA GLU A 82 -9.88 -10.85 5.42
C GLU A 82 -8.83 -10.68 4.33
N TYR A 83 -7.57 -10.85 4.71
CA TYR A 83 -6.46 -10.96 3.78
C TYR A 83 -5.64 -12.19 4.19
N GLU A 84 -5.31 -13.07 3.25
CA GLU A 84 -4.57 -14.32 3.53
C GLU A 84 -5.16 -15.16 4.70
N GLY A 85 -6.49 -15.14 4.86
CA GLY A 85 -7.22 -15.87 5.91
C GLY A 85 -7.24 -15.21 7.30
N VAL A 86 -6.63 -14.03 7.45
CA VAL A 86 -6.62 -13.26 8.71
C VAL A 86 -7.62 -12.12 8.61
N LYS A 87 -8.43 -11.95 9.66
CA LYS A 87 -9.43 -10.88 9.72
C LYS A 87 -8.78 -9.53 9.89
N THR A 88 -9.30 -8.56 9.15
CA THR A 88 -8.80 -7.19 9.10
C THR A 88 -9.84 -6.19 9.57
N GLU A 89 -9.37 -5.04 10.02
CA GLU A 89 -10.18 -3.88 10.35
C GLU A 89 -9.63 -2.67 9.60
N ARG A 90 -10.51 -1.88 8.98
CA ARG A 90 -10.11 -0.67 8.25
C ARG A 90 -9.76 0.45 9.22
N ARG A 91 -8.67 1.16 8.94
CA ARG A 91 -8.22 2.38 9.59
C ARG A 91 -7.94 3.47 8.56
N ILE A 92 -8.06 4.71 8.99
CA ILE A 92 -7.73 5.88 8.19
C ILE A 92 -6.89 6.79 9.07
N GLY A 93 -5.65 7.02 8.65
CA GLY A 93 -4.77 8.04 9.21
C GLY A 93 -4.86 9.33 8.41
N SER A 94 -4.83 10.47 9.08
CA SER A 94 -4.76 11.78 8.44
C SER A 94 -3.84 12.70 9.23
N TYR A 95 -2.87 13.29 8.56
CA TYR A 95 -1.86 14.15 9.19
C TYR A 95 -1.28 15.17 8.20
N GLY A 96 -0.63 16.21 8.75
CA GLY A 96 -0.12 17.33 7.95
C GLY A 96 -1.19 18.38 7.64
N SER A 97 -0.80 19.43 6.91
CA SER A 97 -1.67 20.56 6.56
C SER A 97 -1.33 21.15 5.19
N GLY A 98 -2.30 21.77 4.54
CA GLY A 98 -2.14 22.39 3.22
C GLY A 98 -1.66 21.37 2.17
N ASN A 99 -0.64 21.73 1.38
CA ASN A 99 -0.10 20.88 0.32
C ASN A 99 0.64 19.63 0.84
N ARG A 100 0.85 19.51 2.17
CA ARG A 100 1.45 18.33 2.81
C ARG A 100 0.42 17.47 3.55
N ALA A 101 -0.88 17.79 3.41
CA ALA A 101 -1.94 16.98 3.96
C ALA A 101 -1.85 15.57 3.37
N THR A 102 -1.75 14.58 4.24
CA THR A 102 -1.55 13.17 3.90
C THR A 102 -2.67 12.34 4.52
N VAL A 103 -3.29 11.49 3.71
CA VAL A 103 -4.31 10.52 4.15
C VAL A 103 -3.81 9.13 3.83
N GLU A 104 -3.79 8.25 4.83
CA GLU A 104 -3.41 6.85 4.69
C GLU A 104 -4.63 5.98 4.96
N GLU A 105 -5.16 5.33 3.93
CA GLU A 105 -6.20 4.31 4.05
C GLU A 105 -5.54 2.95 4.17
N LEU A 106 -5.83 2.21 5.24
CA LEU A 106 -5.18 0.94 5.48
C LEU A 106 -6.05 -0.04 6.23
N ASN A 107 -5.66 -1.31 6.19
CA ASN A 107 -6.21 -2.32 7.05
C ASN A 107 -5.18 -2.77 8.10
N VAL A 108 -5.67 -3.12 9.29
CA VAL A 108 -4.88 -3.67 10.40
C VAL A 108 -5.41 -5.03 10.81
N VAL A 109 -4.58 -5.84 11.48
CA VAL A 109 -5.03 -7.11 12.07
C VAL A 109 -6.10 -6.82 13.12
N LYS A 110 -7.23 -7.54 13.05
CA LYS A 110 -8.38 -7.29 13.93
C LYS A 110 -8.15 -7.81 15.36
N TYR A 111 -7.51 -8.97 15.49
CA TYR A 111 -7.28 -9.63 16.77
C TYR A 111 -5.79 -9.75 17.03
N VAL A 112 -5.34 -9.23 18.17
CA VAL A 112 -3.93 -9.28 18.59
C VAL A 112 -3.43 -10.74 18.68
N GLU A 113 -4.31 -11.69 18.98
CA GLU A 113 -3.99 -13.13 19.03
C GLU A 113 -3.53 -13.70 17.68
N ASP A 114 -3.96 -13.09 16.57
CA ASP A 114 -3.58 -13.51 15.22
C ASP A 114 -2.27 -12.85 14.76
N GLU A 115 -1.69 -11.94 15.54
CA GLU A 115 -0.45 -11.24 15.20
C GLU A 115 0.76 -12.18 15.30
N ALA A 116 1.11 -12.79 14.17
CA ALA A 116 2.27 -13.64 14.01
C ALA A 116 3.38 -12.93 13.22
N LEU A 117 4.18 -12.13 13.93
CA LEU A 117 5.34 -11.46 13.31
C LEU A 117 6.42 -12.50 12.97
N SER A 118 6.89 -12.45 11.72
CA SER A 118 8.00 -13.31 11.29
C SER A 118 9.30 -12.85 11.98
N PRO A 119 10.12 -13.79 12.51
CA PRO A 119 11.43 -13.44 13.07
C PRO A 119 12.40 -12.87 12.03
N TYR A 120 12.09 -13.03 10.74
CA TYR A 120 12.89 -12.54 9.62
C TYR A 120 12.46 -11.15 9.12
N SER A 121 11.37 -10.60 9.66
CA SER A 121 10.88 -9.27 9.30
C SER A 121 11.73 -8.20 9.96
N LEU A 122 12.45 -7.40 9.16
CA LEU A 122 13.26 -6.29 9.67
C LEU A 122 12.47 -4.99 9.85
N GLU A 123 11.55 -4.73 8.93
CA GLU A 123 10.71 -3.54 8.95
C GLU A 123 9.27 -3.98 9.16
N ILE A 124 8.68 -3.55 10.27
CA ILE A 124 7.30 -3.86 10.61
C ILE A 124 6.53 -2.55 10.60
N TRP A 125 5.61 -2.43 9.65
CA TRP A 125 4.72 -1.31 9.48
C TRP A 125 3.47 -1.52 10.33
N TRP A 126 3.17 -0.55 11.18
CA TRP A 126 2.04 -0.56 12.09
C TRP A 126 1.40 0.82 12.15
N TYR A 127 0.10 0.85 12.40
CA TYR A 127 -0.64 2.08 12.59
C TYR A 127 -0.50 2.55 14.03
N ASP A 128 -0.01 3.78 14.22
CA ASP A 128 0.03 4.44 15.52
C ASP A 128 -1.23 5.29 15.70
N PRO A 129 -2.18 4.90 16.56
CA PRO A 129 -3.40 5.68 16.80
C PRO A 129 -3.12 7.06 17.40
N ALA A 130 -2.01 7.23 18.14
CA ALA A 130 -1.66 8.50 18.75
C ALA A 130 -1.19 9.53 17.71
N GLN A 131 -0.50 9.06 16.66
CA GLN A 131 -0.04 9.90 15.55
C GLN A 131 -1.01 9.89 14.35
N SER A 132 -2.03 9.02 14.38
CA SER A 132 -2.97 8.79 13.28
C SER A 132 -2.27 8.55 11.95
N ARG A 133 -1.23 7.72 11.95
CA ARG A 133 -0.42 7.41 10.75
C ARG A 133 0.24 6.05 10.84
N VAL A 134 0.66 5.54 9.69
CA VAL A 134 1.47 4.34 9.57
C VAL A 134 2.94 4.67 9.83
N VAL A 135 3.59 3.89 10.69
CA VAL A 135 4.99 4.03 11.07
C VAL A 135 5.71 2.69 10.98
N ASN A 136 7.03 2.73 10.81
CA ASN A 136 7.91 1.55 10.85
C ASN A 136 8.92 1.60 12.02
N SER A 137 8.65 2.43 13.04
CA SER A 137 9.51 2.56 14.22
C SER A 137 9.36 1.35 15.16
N PRO A 138 10.38 1.08 16.02
CA PRO A 138 10.26 0.03 17.02
C PRO A 138 9.00 0.16 17.87
N ILE A 139 8.26 -0.93 18.02
CA ILE A 139 7.03 -0.98 18.80
C ILE A 139 7.41 -0.89 20.28
N LYS A 140 7.12 0.25 20.92
CA LYS A 140 7.41 0.49 22.34
C LYS A 140 6.36 -0.15 23.26
N ASP A 141 5.09 -0.04 22.88
CA ASP A 141 3.94 -0.58 23.61
C ASP A 141 3.17 -1.56 22.72
N SER A 142 3.38 -2.87 22.93
CA SER A 142 2.76 -3.91 22.09
C SER A 142 1.23 -3.96 22.20
N LYS A 143 0.64 -3.39 23.27
CA LYS A 143 -0.81 -3.47 23.53
C LYS A 143 -1.65 -2.60 22.60
N ASN A 144 -1.08 -1.54 22.03
CA ASN A 144 -1.79 -0.58 21.19
C ASN A 144 -1.27 -0.53 19.75
N ALA A 145 -0.18 -1.26 19.46
CA ALA A 145 0.35 -1.32 18.10
C ALA A 145 -0.64 -2.09 17.22
N GLN A 146 -1.11 -1.45 16.15
CA GLN A 146 -2.05 -2.08 15.22
C GLN A 146 -1.27 -2.49 13.97
N ILE A 147 -0.92 -3.77 13.87
CA ILE A 147 -0.08 -4.28 12.79
C ILE A 147 -0.81 -4.16 11.45
N CYS A 148 -0.16 -3.57 10.44
CA CYS A 148 -0.78 -3.40 9.12
C CYS A 148 -0.98 -4.76 8.43
N HIS A 149 -2.15 -4.99 7.88
CA HIS A 149 -2.49 -6.25 7.22
C HIS A 149 -3.63 -6.04 6.23
N GLY A 150 -3.44 -6.40 4.97
CA GLY A 150 -4.38 -6.14 3.87
C GLY A 150 -4.03 -4.89 3.07
N PRO A 151 -5.00 -4.31 2.34
CA PRO A 151 -4.75 -3.21 1.40
C PRO A 151 -4.28 -1.94 2.10
N TYR A 152 -3.43 -1.18 1.41
CA TYR A 152 -2.87 0.10 1.82
C TYR A 152 -2.88 1.09 0.66
N ARG A 153 -3.28 2.33 0.92
CA ARG A 153 -3.25 3.45 -0.04
C ARG A 153 -2.86 4.73 0.69
N LYS A 154 -1.96 5.49 0.08
CA LYS A 154 -1.50 6.78 0.58
C LYS A 154 -1.82 7.87 -0.41
N PHE A 155 -2.45 8.92 0.11
CA PHE A 155 -2.77 10.13 -0.63
C PHE A 155 -1.99 11.30 -0.04
N VAL A 156 -1.40 12.12 -0.90
CA VAL A 156 -0.79 13.39 -0.52
C VAL A 156 -1.47 14.46 -1.36
N HIS A 157 -2.10 15.43 -0.70
CA HIS A 157 -2.88 16.47 -1.37
C HIS A 157 -3.93 15.86 -2.35
N ASP A 158 -4.67 14.86 -1.87
CA ASP A 158 -5.69 14.09 -2.61
C ASP A 158 -5.19 13.27 -3.82
N ASN A 159 -3.89 13.34 -4.14
CA ASN A 159 -3.26 12.52 -5.17
C ASN A 159 -2.77 11.19 -4.57
N LEU A 160 -3.10 10.07 -5.21
CA LEU A 160 -2.60 8.75 -4.83
C LEU A 160 -1.10 8.70 -5.11
N VAL A 161 -0.26 8.44 -4.11
CA VAL A 161 1.20 8.40 -4.25
C VAL A 161 1.80 7.01 -3.99
N GLU A 162 1.11 6.16 -3.25
CA GLU A 162 1.56 4.80 -2.96
C GLU A 162 0.35 3.89 -2.73
N GLU A 163 0.39 2.68 -3.28
CA GLU A 163 -0.57 1.63 -2.96
C GLU A 163 0.09 0.26 -2.89
N GLY A 164 -0.50 -0.63 -2.10
CA GLY A 164 -0.01 -1.99 -1.97
C GLY A 164 -0.81 -2.80 -0.96
N HIS A 165 -0.22 -3.91 -0.53
CA HIS A 165 -0.77 -4.75 0.52
C HIS A 165 0.29 -5.01 1.59
N PHE A 166 -0.14 -5.07 2.84
CA PHE A 166 0.67 -5.54 3.94
C PHE A 166 0.26 -6.96 4.33
N TYR A 167 1.23 -7.75 4.76
CA TYR A 167 1.00 -9.02 5.42
C TYR A 167 1.74 -9.00 6.75
N MET A 168 1.02 -8.92 7.87
CA MET A 168 1.63 -8.90 9.22
C MET A 168 2.73 -7.83 9.37
N GLY A 169 2.44 -6.64 8.86
CA GLY A 169 3.31 -5.47 8.93
C GLY A 169 4.42 -5.44 7.89
N VAL A 170 4.60 -6.45 7.04
CA VAL A 170 5.57 -6.41 5.95
C VAL A 170 4.90 -6.20 4.60
N LYS A 171 5.61 -5.57 3.65
CA LYS A 171 5.11 -5.37 2.28
C LYS A 171 4.82 -6.73 1.61
N ASP A 172 3.68 -6.85 0.97
CA ASP A 172 3.25 -8.06 0.27
C ASP A 172 2.51 -7.74 -1.03
N GLY A 173 2.53 -8.67 -1.97
CA GLY A 173 1.88 -8.52 -3.26
C GLY A 173 2.48 -7.36 -4.08
N ARG A 174 1.63 -6.73 -4.89
CA ARG A 174 2.02 -5.63 -5.78
C ARG A 174 2.06 -4.31 -5.02
N TRP A 175 3.16 -3.60 -5.13
CA TRP A 175 3.37 -2.25 -4.62
C TRP A 175 3.67 -1.29 -5.76
N GLU A 176 2.97 -0.16 -5.77
CA GLU A 176 3.06 0.85 -6.83
C GLU A 176 3.25 2.23 -6.20
N ASN A 177 4.12 3.03 -6.83
CA ASN A 177 4.35 4.43 -6.48
C ASN A 177 4.01 5.31 -7.68
N TYR A 178 3.39 6.44 -7.40
CA TYR A 178 2.89 7.35 -8.42
C TYR A 178 3.46 8.75 -8.25
N GLY A 179 3.73 9.41 -9.37
CA GLY A 179 4.15 10.79 -9.43
C GLY A 179 2.99 11.79 -9.29
N PRO A 180 3.25 13.10 -9.37
CA PRO A 180 2.25 14.15 -9.16
C PRO A 180 1.06 14.12 -10.13
N GLU A 181 1.25 13.61 -11.35
CA GLU A 181 0.24 13.56 -12.42
C GLU A 181 -0.32 12.12 -12.60
N PHE A 182 -0.24 11.29 -11.55
CA PHE A 182 -0.64 9.87 -11.53
C PHE A 182 0.15 8.97 -12.48
N GLU A 183 1.33 9.38 -12.92
CA GLU A 183 2.26 8.52 -13.65
C GLU A 183 2.83 7.42 -12.75
N LEU A 184 2.92 6.19 -13.25
CA LEU A 184 3.52 5.07 -12.51
C LEU A 184 5.04 5.21 -12.50
N GLU A 185 5.62 5.55 -11.35
CA GLU A 185 7.08 5.70 -11.18
C GLU A 185 7.77 4.37 -10.87
N ASN A 186 7.16 3.55 -10.02
CA ASN A 186 7.73 2.27 -9.60
C ASN A 186 6.63 1.24 -9.41
N LYS A 187 6.93 -0.01 -9.78
CA LYS A 187 6.04 -1.15 -9.58
C LYS A 187 6.84 -2.38 -9.20
N GLN A 188 6.80 -2.74 -7.93
CA GLN A 188 7.52 -3.89 -7.41
C GLN A 188 6.59 -4.91 -6.76
N TYR A 189 6.91 -6.18 -6.94
CA TYR A 189 6.22 -7.26 -6.25
C TYR A 189 7.03 -7.68 -5.03
N TYR A 190 6.33 -7.90 -3.93
CA TYR A 190 6.86 -8.40 -2.67
C TYR A 190 6.16 -9.69 -2.28
N LYS A 191 6.85 -10.51 -1.49
CA LYS A 191 6.33 -11.70 -0.85
C LYS A 191 6.80 -11.70 0.59
N LYS A 192 5.87 -11.44 1.52
CA LYS A 192 6.15 -11.39 2.97
C LYS A 192 7.39 -10.54 3.33
N GLY A 193 7.49 -9.35 2.74
CA GLY A 193 8.53 -8.35 3.02
C GLY A 193 9.74 -8.36 2.10
N PHE A 194 9.97 -9.45 1.36
CA PHE A 194 11.09 -9.54 0.43
C PHE A 194 10.62 -9.28 -1.01
N PRO A 195 11.46 -8.70 -1.89
CA PRO A 195 11.15 -8.66 -3.32
C PRO A 195 10.80 -10.06 -3.83
N ALA A 196 9.72 -10.19 -4.60
CA ALA A 196 9.17 -11.49 -4.97
C ALA A 196 10.13 -12.38 -5.78
N GLU A 197 11.08 -11.77 -6.50
CA GLU A 197 12.11 -12.49 -7.26
C GLU A 197 13.33 -12.89 -6.41
N SER A 198 13.38 -12.50 -5.13
CA SER A 198 14.52 -12.77 -4.25
C SER A 198 14.82 -14.26 -4.16
N ILE A 199 16.12 -14.58 -4.10
CA ILE A 199 16.58 -15.95 -3.94
C ILE A 199 16.71 -16.21 -2.44
N ILE A 200 15.87 -17.10 -1.92
CA ILE A 200 15.85 -17.46 -0.50
C ILE A 200 16.41 -18.87 -0.34
N SER A 201 17.44 -18.99 0.50
CA SER A 201 17.98 -20.29 0.91
C SER A 201 17.57 -20.60 2.35
N TYR A 202 17.45 -21.89 2.66
CA TYR A 202 16.92 -22.38 3.93
C TYR A 202 17.91 -23.36 4.58
N TYR A 203 17.85 -23.47 5.91
CA TYR A 203 18.59 -24.47 6.67
C TYR A 203 17.93 -25.85 6.64
N ASP A 204 16.60 -25.87 6.49
CA ASP A 204 15.77 -27.07 6.59
C ASP A 204 15.12 -27.42 5.23
N LYS A 205 14.78 -28.70 5.07
CA LYS A 205 14.06 -29.18 3.88
C LYS A 205 12.62 -28.67 3.81
N GLU A 206 12.03 -28.34 4.96
CA GLU A 206 10.66 -27.83 5.08
C GLU A 206 10.55 -26.32 4.77
N GLN A 207 11.68 -25.64 4.51
CA GLN A 207 11.73 -24.21 4.18
C GLN A 207 11.12 -23.28 5.25
N LYS A 208 11.23 -23.64 6.54
CA LYS A 208 10.76 -22.82 7.64
C LYS A 208 11.85 -21.93 8.22
N LYS A 209 13.12 -22.35 8.10
CA LYS A 209 14.27 -21.65 8.66
C LYS A 209 15.09 -20.99 7.56
N ILE A 210 14.86 -19.70 7.35
CA ILE A 210 15.61 -18.92 6.36
C ILE A 210 17.07 -18.83 6.80
N LYS A 211 17.97 -19.09 5.84
CA LYS A 211 19.43 -18.96 5.97
C LYS A 211 19.92 -17.67 5.34
N GLU A 212 19.43 -17.35 4.16
CA GLU A 212 19.90 -16.21 3.37
C GLU A 212 18.80 -15.72 2.43
N VAL A 213 18.74 -14.41 2.25
CA VAL A 213 17.88 -13.73 1.28
C VAL A 213 18.77 -12.85 0.41
N ILE A 214 18.91 -13.24 -0.86
CA ILE A 214 19.58 -12.45 -1.88
C ILE A 214 18.51 -11.63 -2.61
N PRO A 215 18.54 -10.29 -2.49
CA PRO A 215 17.52 -9.44 -3.06
C PRO A 215 17.64 -9.45 -4.58
N LYS A 216 16.52 -9.70 -5.26
CA LYS A 216 16.45 -9.64 -6.72
C LYS A 216 15.21 -8.86 -7.12
N ALA A 217 15.39 -7.93 -8.05
CA ALA A 217 14.32 -7.12 -8.59
C ALA A 217 14.60 -6.83 -10.07
N TYR A 218 13.60 -7.03 -10.93
CA TYR A 218 13.70 -6.79 -12.37
C TYR A 218 14.90 -7.53 -13.00
N GLY A 219 15.13 -8.77 -12.57
CA GLY A 219 16.24 -9.59 -13.05
C GLY A 219 17.62 -9.28 -12.48
N LYS A 220 17.79 -8.18 -11.71
CA LYS A 220 19.09 -7.76 -11.14
C LYS A 220 19.17 -8.04 -9.64
N ILE A 221 20.36 -8.38 -9.15
CA ILE A 221 20.61 -8.58 -7.72
C ILE A 221 20.87 -7.21 -7.09
N VAL A 222 19.81 -6.56 -6.62
CA VAL A 222 19.85 -5.20 -6.07
C VAL A 222 18.93 -5.10 -4.87
N GLY A 223 19.40 -4.45 -3.80
CA GLY A 223 18.62 -4.19 -2.59
C GLY A 223 19.28 -4.69 -1.31
N GLN A 224 18.46 -4.99 -0.30
CA GLN A 224 18.93 -5.40 1.02
C GLN A 224 19.25 -6.91 1.04
N TYR A 225 20.53 -7.25 1.22
CA TYR A 225 21.01 -8.60 1.51
C TYR A 225 20.85 -8.92 2.99
N LEU A 226 20.40 -10.13 3.28
CA LEU A 226 20.20 -10.64 4.64
C LEU A 226 20.68 -12.07 4.77
N SER A 227 21.40 -12.37 5.83
CA SER A 227 21.66 -13.74 6.28
C SER A 227 21.31 -13.89 7.75
N PHE A 228 20.89 -15.10 8.12
CA PHE A 228 20.40 -15.42 9.45
C PHE A 228 21.13 -16.63 10.01
N PHE A 229 21.19 -16.72 11.34
CA PHE A 229 21.63 -17.91 12.06
C PHE A 229 20.51 -18.97 12.10
N PRO A 230 20.82 -20.24 12.43
CA PRO A 230 19.81 -21.30 12.54
C PRO A 230 18.71 -21.04 13.58
N ASN A 231 18.95 -20.12 14.53
CA ASN A 231 17.99 -19.67 15.54
C ASN A 231 17.08 -18.53 15.06
N GLY A 232 17.25 -18.05 13.82
CA GLY A 232 16.49 -16.96 13.22
C GLY A 232 17.04 -15.56 13.48
N LEU A 233 18.10 -15.41 14.29
CA LEU A 233 18.73 -14.11 14.53
C LEU A 233 19.50 -13.64 13.29
N LEU A 234 19.51 -12.33 13.06
CA LEU A 234 20.26 -11.72 11.97
C LEU A 234 21.76 -12.00 12.15
N LYS A 235 22.40 -12.46 11.08
CA LYS A 235 23.83 -12.79 11.03
C LYS A 235 24.62 -11.76 10.25
N GLU A 236 24.14 -11.38 9.08
CA GLU A 236 24.79 -10.38 8.23
C GLU A 236 23.71 -9.60 7.48
N GLU A 237 23.91 -8.31 7.32
CA GLU A 237 23.08 -7.48 6.45
C GLU A 237 23.94 -6.48 5.69
N GLY A 238 23.48 -6.09 4.51
CA GLY A 238 24.12 -5.07 3.70
C GLY A 238 23.34 -4.78 2.44
N LYS A 239 23.85 -3.90 1.59
CA LYS A 239 23.22 -3.59 0.30
C LYS A 239 24.03 -4.17 -0.85
N LEU A 240 23.33 -4.76 -1.80
CA LEU A 240 23.87 -5.19 -3.08
C LEU A 240 23.39 -4.24 -4.18
N ASP A 241 24.30 -3.88 -5.08
CA ASP A 241 24.01 -3.19 -6.33
C ASP A 241 24.59 -4.03 -7.47
N ASP A 242 23.72 -4.68 -8.24
CA ASP A 242 24.10 -5.56 -9.35
C ASP A 242 25.09 -6.68 -8.93
N SER A 243 24.82 -7.31 -7.77
CA SER A 243 25.68 -8.31 -7.11
C SER A 243 26.96 -7.77 -6.45
N VAL A 244 27.22 -6.46 -6.47
CA VAL A 244 28.36 -5.83 -5.80
C VAL A 244 27.96 -5.36 -4.40
N LYS A 245 28.79 -5.65 -3.38
CA LYS A 245 28.59 -5.14 -2.01
C LYS A 245 28.79 -3.63 -1.98
N VAL A 246 27.78 -2.88 -1.56
CA VAL A 246 27.81 -1.41 -1.48
C VAL A 246 27.36 -0.91 -0.10
N GLY A 247 27.82 0.27 0.27
CA GLY A 247 27.45 0.93 1.53
C GLY A 247 27.92 0.18 2.78
N ARG A 248 27.09 0.20 3.83
CA ARG A 248 27.43 -0.42 5.13
C ARG A 248 27.02 -1.89 5.15
N TRP A 249 27.93 -2.71 5.64
CA TRP A 249 27.73 -4.14 5.86
C TRP A 249 27.97 -4.46 7.32
N ARG A 250 26.97 -5.04 7.97
CA ARG A 250 26.99 -5.33 9.41
C ARG A 250 26.91 -6.83 9.62
N GLU A 251 27.88 -7.37 10.35
CA GLU A 251 27.87 -8.75 10.83
C GLU A 251 27.55 -8.76 12.31
N TYR A 252 26.86 -9.79 12.76
CA TYR A 252 26.37 -9.93 14.13
C TYR A 252 26.86 -11.23 14.77
N HIS A 253 26.97 -11.22 16.10
CA HIS A 253 27.26 -12.41 16.88
C HIS A 253 26.01 -13.26 17.08
N GLU A 254 26.17 -14.59 17.01
CA GLU A 254 25.07 -15.54 17.26
C GLU A 254 24.58 -15.50 18.72
N LYS A 255 25.49 -15.24 19.66
CA LYS A 255 25.23 -15.23 21.09
C LYS A 255 25.23 -13.80 21.63
N GLY A 256 24.16 -13.44 22.34
CA GLY A 256 23.98 -12.12 22.95
C GLY A 256 22.53 -11.67 22.78
N SER A 257 22.00 -10.92 23.76
CA SER A 257 20.65 -10.36 23.69
C SER A 257 20.55 -9.46 22.44
N GLY A 258 19.76 -9.86 21.45
CA GLY A 258 19.38 -9.03 20.30
C GLY A 258 20.36 -8.96 19.12
N GLY A 259 21.33 -9.88 18.98
CA GLY A 259 22.26 -9.86 17.84
C GLY A 259 23.22 -8.67 17.94
N ARG A 260 24.25 -8.79 18.78
CA ARG A 260 25.24 -7.72 18.97
C ARG A 260 26.08 -7.56 17.72
N LEU A 261 26.30 -6.30 17.30
CA LEU A 261 27.20 -5.97 16.19
C LEU A 261 28.58 -6.55 16.46
N LYS A 262 29.05 -7.40 15.54
CA LYS A 262 30.38 -8.01 15.54
C LYS A 262 31.34 -7.17 14.71
N LYS A 263 30.98 -6.90 13.46
CA LYS A 263 31.80 -6.12 12.52
C LYS A 263 30.91 -5.18 11.72
N GLU A 264 31.42 -3.98 11.45
CA GLU A 264 30.86 -3.07 10.47
C GLU A 264 31.91 -2.75 9.42
N TRP A 265 31.61 -3.08 8.17
CA TRP A 265 32.39 -2.74 7.01
C TRP A 265 31.72 -1.63 6.23
N ARG A 266 32.52 -0.79 5.58
CA ARG A 266 32.06 0.19 4.62
C ARG A 266 32.66 -0.13 3.26
N TYR A 267 31.78 -0.23 2.27
CA TYR A 267 32.08 -0.42 0.86
C TYR A 267 31.79 0.87 0.10
N GLY A 268 32.13 0.88 -1.19
CA GLY A 268 31.78 1.98 -2.09
C GLY A 268 30.29 2.29 -2.12
N LYS A 269 29.94 3.51 -2.52
CA LYS A 269 28.57 4.01 -2.53
C LYS A 269 27.66 3.22 -3.49
N ASP A 270 28.22 2.83 -4.62
CA ASP A 270 27.56 2.09 -5.69
C ASP A 270 28.56 1.11 -6.33
N LYS A 271 28.11 0.37 -7.35
CA LYS A 271 28.93 -0.63 -8.04
C LYS A 271 30.10 -0.08 -8.87
N PHE A 272 30.12 1.22 -9.15
CA PHE A 272 31.18 1.86 -9.94
C PHE A 272 32.26 2.50 -9.08
N ASP A 273 32.00 2.65 -7.79
CA ASP A 273 32.92 3.21 -6.83
C ASP A 273 34.11 2.26 -6.59
N THR A 274 35.33 2.77 -6.81
CA THR A 274 36.59 2.04 -6.60
C THR A 274 37.07 2.08 -5.15
N PHE A 275 36.23 2.57 -4.23
CA PHE A 275 36.53 2.60 -2.80
C PHE A 275 36.88 1.21 -2.25
N ALA A 276 38.09 1.08 -1.73
CA ALA A 276 38.54 -0.14 -1.07
C ALA A 276 37.74 -0.36 0.23
N PRO A 277 37.18 -1.56 0.49
CA PRO A 277 36.38 -1.80 1.68
C PRO A 277 37.19 -1.55 2.96
N VAL A 278 36.62 -0.78 3.89
CA VAL A 278 37.25 -0.46 5.17
C VAL A 278 36.46 -1.05 6.31
N LEU A 279 37.15 -1.72 7.24
CA LEU A 279 36.57 -2.11 8.52
C LEU A 279 36.38 -0.83 9.35
N VAL A 280 35.14 -0.50 9.67
CA VAL A 280 34.79 0.68 10.48
C VAL A 280 34.91 0.35 11.95
N GLN A 281 34.38 -0.80 12.36
CA GLN A 281 34.33 -1.19 13.77
C GLN A 281 34.31 -2.71 13.93
N GLU A 282 34.98 -3.21 14.97
CA GLU A 282 34.87 -4.58 15.43
C GLU A 282 34.64 -4.61 16.95
N ARG A 283 33.73 -5.48 17.39
CA ARG A 283 33.38 -5.68 18.80
C ARG A 283 33.43 -7.14 19.20
N ASP A 284 33.78 -7.38 20.46
CA ASP A 284 33.73 -8.72 21.06
C ASP A 284 32.28 -9.17 21.37
N ASN A 285 32.14 -10.38 21.91
CA ASN A 285 30.85 -10.94 22.31
C ASN A 285 30.16 -10.16 23.44
N GLN A 286 30.93 -9.37 24.20
CA GLN A 286 30.48 -8.50 25.29
C GLN A 286 30.16 -7.07 24.81
N ALA A 287 30.19 -6.82 23.50
CA ALA A 287 30.03 -5.51 22.86
C ALA A 287 31.12 -4.48 23.19
N LYS A 288 32.27 -4.91 23.73
CA LYS A 288 33.45 -4.06 23.87
C LYS A 288 34.10 -3.86 22.50
N ILE A 289 34.44 -2.61 22.20
CA ILE A 289 35.13 -2.24 20.96
C ILE A 289 36.54 -2.82 21.01
N ILE A 290 36.85 -3.70 20.07
CA ILE A 290 38.21 -4.25 19.86
C ILE A 290 38.97 -3.30 18.92
N TYR A 291 38.29 -2.84 17.89
CA TYR A 291 38.85 -1.95 16.88
C TYR A 291 37.81 -0.95 16.41
N GLN A 292 38.26 0.27 16.14
CA GLN A 292 37.48 1.32 15.51
C GLN A 292 38.39 2.13 14.59
N SER A 293 37.98 2.30 13.34
CA SER A 293 38.70 3.13 12.38
C SER A 293 38.69 4.59 12.82
N THR A 294 39.81 5.27 12.61
CA THR A 294 39.94 6.72 12.83
C THR A 294 39.36 7.54 11.67
N GLN A 295 39.13 6.90 10.52
CA GLN A 295 38.50 7.54 9.37
C GLN A 295 37.04 7.83 9.70
N LYS A 296 36.67 9.11 9.60
CA LYS A 296 35.27 9.53 9.65
C LYS A 296 34.66 9.30 8.29
N PHE A 297 33.51 8.64 8.29
CA PHE A 297 32.78 8.39 7.07
C PHE A 297 31.42 9.06 7.19
N ASP A 298 31.26 10.17 6.47
CA ASP A 298 30.04 10.98 6.46
C ASP A 298 28.85 10.28 5.78
#